data_AF-A0A833HAL6-F1
#
_entry.id   AF-A0A833HAL6-F1
#
_cell.length_a   1.000
_cell.length_b   1.000
_cell.length_c   1.000
_cell.angle_alpha   90.00
_cell.angle_beta   90.00
_cell.angle_gamma   90.00
#
_symmetry.space_group_name_H-M   'P 1'
#
loop_
_entity.id
_entity.type
_entity.pdbx_description
1 polymer ?
#
loop_
_entity_poly.entity_id
_entity_poly.type
_entity_poly.pdbx_seq_one_letter_code
_entity_poly.pdbx_strand_id
1 'polypeptide(L)'
;MKHDGARSVEIAALRHAVPYLALFRGRTFVVKVGGGVLSDARALAGVVEQVAALHHLGVRVVLVHGGGEQASALSRALGLEVRQVAG
;
A
#
# COMPACT_ATOMS: atom_id res chain seq x y z
N MET A 1 30.62 -13.81 11.90
CA MET A 1 29.79 -14.99 12.22
C MET A 1 28.29 -14.71 12.46
N LYS A 2 27.82 -13.48 12.76
CA LYS A 2 26.37 -13.20 12.91
C LYS A 2 25.63 -12.90 11.58
N HIS A 3 26.35 -12.64 10.50
CA HIS A 3 25.79 -12.25 9.20
C HIS A 3 25.30 -13.42 8.32
N ASP A 4 25.85 -14.63 8.48
CA ASP A 4 25.49 -15.79 7.63
C ASP A 4 24.11 -16.39 7.96
N GLY A 5 23.69 -16.30 9.22
CA GLY A 5 22.38 -16.77 9.66
C GLY A 5 21.23 -15.91 9.14
N ALA A 6 21.40 -14.58 9.10
CA ALA A 6 20.37 -13.67 8.59
C ALA A 6 20.18 -13.84 7.08
N ARG A 7 21.28 -13.95 6.32
CA ARG A 7 21.26 -14.12 4.87
C ARG A 7 20.60 -15.43 4.44
N SER A 8 20.80 -16.51 5.20
CA SER A 8 20.18 -17.80 4.90
C SER A 8 18.66 -17.78 5.16
N VAL A 9 18.19 -17.06 6.18
CA VAL A 9 16.76 -16.84 6.44
C VAL A 9 16.10 -16.00 5.34
N GLU A 10 16.74 -14.92 4.89
CA GLU A 10 16.22 -14.08 3.78
C GLU A 10 16.08 -14.87 2.47
N ILE A 11 17.08 -15.68 2.13
CA ILE A 11 17.05 -16.54 0.95
C ILE A 11 15.91 -17.55 1.05
N ALA A 12 15.71 -18.16 2.22
CA ALA A 12 14.62 -19.11 2.44
C ALA A 12 13.24 -18.43 2.28
N ALA A 13 13.07 -17.23 2.84
CA ALA A 13 11.84 -16.46 2.71
C ALA A 13 11.52 -16.13 1.24
N LEU A 14 12.52 -15.70 0.47
CA LEU A 14 12.36 -15.46 -0.97
C LEU A 14 11.99 -16.74 -1.73
N ARG A 15 12.63 -17.87 -1.42
CA ARG A 15 12.30 -19.16 -2.05
C ARG A 15 10.86 -19.58 -1.77
N HIS A 16 10.34 -19.33 -0.57
CA HIS A 16 8.95 -19.59 -0.24
C HIS A 16 7.96 -18.64 -0.93
N ALA A 17 8.41 -17.44 -1.33
CA ALA A 17 7.59 -16.49 -2.07
C ALA A 17 7.47 -16.81 -3.57
N VAL A 18 8.45 -17.52 -4.16
CA VAL A 18 8.50 -17.83 -5.61
C VAL A 18 7.19 -18.41 -6.18
N PRO A 19 6.51 -19.39 -5.54
CA PRO A 19 5.26 -19.93 -6.06
C PRO A 19 4.15 -18.88 -6.21
N TYR A 20 4.10 -17.91 -5.29
CA TYR A 20 3.12 -16.84 -5.32
C TYR A 20 3.40 -15.83 -6.44
N LEU A 21 4.67 -15.62 -6.78
CA LEU A 21 5.04 -14.76 -7.92
C LEU A 21 4.47 -15.31 -9.23
N ALA A 22 4.60 -16.62 -9.46
CA ALA A 22 4.03 -17.26 -10.64
C ALA A 22 2.50 -17.24 -10.62
N LEU A 23 1.88 -17.50 -9.46
CA LEU A 23 0.43 -17.52 -9.29
C LEU A 23 -0.24 -16.17 -9.60
N PHE A 24 0.39 -15.08 -9.19
CA PHE A 24 -0.21 -13.74 -9.26
C PHE A 24 0.28 -12.91 -10.45
N ARG A 25 1.26 -13.39 -11.22
CA ARG A 25 1.69 -12.72 -12.45
C ARG A 25 0.50 -12.56 -13.41
N GLY A 26 0.32 -11.35 -13.93
CA GLY A 26 -0.79 -10.96 -14.81
C GLY A 26 -2.14 -10.78 -14.11
N ARG A 27 -2.28 -11.15 -12.82
CA ARG A 27 -3.51 -10.96 -12.04
C ARG A 27 -3.69 -9.48 -11.67
N THR A 28 -4.94 -9.09 -11.46
CA THR A 28 -5.27 -7.72 -11.04
C THR A 28 -5.52 -7.69 -9.54
N PHE A 29 -4.78 -6.85 -8.83
CA PHE A 29 -4.97 -6.60 -7.41
C PHE A 29 -5.60 -5.22 -7.24
N VAL A 30 -6.76 -5.17 -6.59
CA VAL A 30 -7.38 -3.90 -6.17
C VAL A 30 -6.95 -3.62 -4.73
N VAL A 31 -6.15 -2.58 -4.55
CA VAL A 31 -5.56 -2.23 -3.25
C VAL A 31 -6.24 -0.97 -2.74
N LYS A 32 -7.02 -1.09 -1.65
CA LYS A 32 -7.65 0.05 -1.00
C LYS A 32 -6.72 0.63 0.07
N VAL A 33 -6.34 1.88 -0.10
CA VAL A 33 -5.54 2.66 0.84
C VAL A 33 -6.42 3.68 1.56
N GLY A 34 -6.34 3.71 2.89
CA GLY A 34 -7.05 4.69 3.71
C GLY A 34 -6.63 6.13 3.37
N GLY A 35 -7.55 7.10 3.48
CA GLY A 35 -7.24 8.50 3.17
C GLY A 35 -6.17 9.12 4.07
N GLY A 36 -6.06 8.65 5.32
CA GLY A 36 -5.04 9.10 6.27
C GLY A 36 -3.61 8.68 5.91
N VAL A 37 -3.42 7.70 5.02
CA VAL A 37 -2.07 7.41 4.49
C VAL A 37 -1.57 8.55 3.60
N LEU A 38 -2.49 9.32 3.00
CA LEU A 38 -2.13 10.44 2.11
C LEU A 38 -1.65 11.68 2.89
N SER A 39 -1.90 11.76 4.20
CA SER A 39 -1.46 12.89 5.04
C SER A 39 -0.05 12.69 5.63
N ASP A 40 0.50 11.46 5.59
CA ASP A 40 1.89 11.17 5.96
C ASP A 40 2.71 10.76 4.73
N ALA A 41 3.64 11.63 4.32
CA ALA A 41 4.50 11.40 3.16
C ALA A 41 5.36 10.13 3.28
N ARG A 42 5.79 9.75 4.49
CA ARG A 42 6.59 8.54 4.71
C ARG A 42 5.73 7.28 4.56
N ALA A 43 4.52 7.31 5.10
CA ALA A 43 3.56 6.22 4.94
C ALA A 43 3.17 6.04 3.46
N LEU A 44 2.89 7.15 2.77
CA LEU A 44 2.59 7.15 1.34
C LEU A 44 3.74 6.57 0.52
N ALA A 45 4.98 7.01 0.77
CA ALA A 45 6.16 6.49 0.08
C ALA A 45 6.31 4.97 0.25
N GLY A 46 6.13 4.46 1.48
CA GLY A 46 6.18 3.03 1.75
C GLY A 46 5.11 2.25 0.99
N VAL A 47 3.86 2.75 0.93
CA VAL A 47 2.79 2.11 0.15
C VAL A 47 3.10 2.12 -1.34
N VAL A 48 3.57 3.24 -1.88
CA VAL A 48 3.93 3.36 -3.30
C VAL A 48 5.08 2.41 -3.64
N GLU A 49 6.07 2.25 -2.76
CA GLU A 49 7.17 1.30 -2.94
C GLU A 49 6.66 -0.15 -3.05
N GLN A 50 5.72 -0.55 -2.19
CA GLN A 50 5.12 -1.89 -2.26
C GLN A 50 4.28 -2.09 -3.54
N VAL A 51 3.52 -1.06 -3.95
CA VAL A 51 2.76 -1.09 -5.21
C VAL A 51 3.70 -1.23 -6.41
N ALA A 52 4.81 -0.50 -6.41
CA ALA A 52 5.84 -0.61 -7.43
C ALA A 52 6.46 -2.01 -7.44
N ALA A 53 6.76 -2.60 -6.28
CA ALA A 53 7.29 -3.96 -6.20
C ALA A 53 6.33 -4.98 -6.84
N LEU A 54 5.03 -4.91 -6.51
CA LEU A 54 4.00 -5.77 -7.13
C LEU A 54 3.93 -5.60 -8.65
N HIS A 55 3.99 -4.35 -9.13
CA HIS A 55 4.02 -4.06 -10.56
C HIS A 55 5.24 -4.67 -11.26
N HIS A 56 6.44 -4.53 -10.69
CA HIS A 56 7.66 -5.14 -11.24
C HIS A 56 7.61 -6.67 -11.27
N LEU A 57 6.90 -7.29 -10.33
CA LEU A 57 6.66 -8.74 -10.30
C LEU A 57 5.61 -9.19 -11.34
N GLY A 58 5.00 -8.25 -12.05
CA GLY A 58 4.03 -8.49 -13.12
C GLY A 58 2.58 -8.55 -12.65
N VAL A 59 2.28 -8.10 -11.43
CA VAL A 59 0.91 -7.93 -10.93
C VAL A 59 0.36 -6.60 -11.46
N ARG A 60 -0.86 -6.59 -11.97
CA ARG A 60 -1.55 -5.35 -12.37
C ARG A 60 -2.21 -4.75 -11.14
N VAL A 61 -1.75 -3.60 -10.69
CA VAL A 61 -2.31 -2.96 -9.49
C VAL A 61 -3.31 -1.87 -9.87
N VAL A 62 -4.50 -1.95 -9.28
CA VAL A 62 -5.48 -0.86 -9.25
C VAL A 62 -5.48 -0.29 -7.84
N LEU A 63 -4.95 0.92 -7.69
CA LEU A 63 -4.90 1.61 -6.41
C LEU A 63 -6.18 2.42 -6.21
N VAL A 64 -6.90 2.16 -5.12
CA VAL A 64 -8.06 2.95 -4.70
C VAL A 64 -7.66 3.67 -3.43
N HIS A 65 -7.89 4.98 -3.33
CA HIS A 65 -7.59 5.75 -2.12
C HIS A 65 -8.84 6.41 -1.54
N GLY A 66 -8.80 6.74 -0.25
CA GLY A 66 -9.79 7.63 0.36
C GLY A 66 -9.36 9.09 0.24
N GLY A 67 -10.19 10.01 0.72
CA GLY A 67 -9.85 11.44 0.77
C GLY A 67 -10.64 12.20 1.85
N GLY A 68 -11.13 11.49 2.86
CA GLY A 68 -12.06 12.04 3.85
C GLY A 68 -11.47 13.18 4.68
N GLU A 69 -10.20 13.10 5.05
CA GLU A 69 -9.50 14.16 5.79
C GLU A 69 -9.37 15.43 4.94
N GLN A 70 -8.94 15.30 3.69
CA GLN A 70 -8.78 16.40 2.74
C GLN A 70 -10.13 17.04 2.40
N ALA A 71 -11.16 16.23 2.16
CA ALA A 71 -12.52 16.70 1.93
C ALA A 71 -13.05 17.46 3.17
N SER A 72 -12.85 16.92 4.37
CA SER A 72 -13.28 17.57 5.61
C SER A 72 -12.53 18.87 5.88
N ALA A 73 -11.23 18.92 5.56
CA ALA A 73 -10.43 20.12 5.68
C ALA A 73 -10.92 21.22 4.73
N LEU A 74 -11.22 20.88 3.48
CA LEU A 74 -11.79 21.82 2.51
C LEU A 74 -13.17 22.32 2.96
N SER A 75 -14.05 21.43 3.42
CA SER A 75 -15.37 21.82 3.95
C SER A 75 -15.26 22.83 5.08
N ARG A 76 -14.37 22.61 6.05
CA ARG A 76 -14.12 23.56 7.14
C ARG A 76 -13.58 24.89 6.64
N ALA A 77 -12.67 24.89 5.66
CA ALA A 77 -12.14 26.11 5.06
C ALA A 77 -13.22 26.93 4.34
N LEU A 78 -14.28 26.28 3.85
CA LEU A 78 -15.45 26.89 3.25
C LEU A 78 -16.54 27.27 4.28
N GLY A 79 -16.29 27.08 5.58
CA GLY A 79 -17.26 27.36 6.65
C GLY A 79 -18.39 26.34 6.77
N LEU A 80 -18.25 25.15 6.18
CA LEU A 80 -19.24 24.07 6.26
C LEU A 80 -18.96 23.16 7.46
N GLU A 81 -20.01 22.79 8.18
CA GLU A 81 -19.93 21.79 9.25
C GLU A 81 -19.87 20.39 8.66
N VAL A 82 -18.88 19.60 9.10
CA VAL A 82 -18.71 18.21 8.64
C VAL A 82 -19.34 17.27 9.66
N ARG A 83 -20.31 16.48 9.21
CA ARG A 83 -20.92 15.41 10.01
C ARG A 83 -20.69 14.06 9.34
N GLN A 84 -20.04 13.15 10.05
CA GLN A 84 -19.99 11.74 9.68
C GLN A 84 -21.18 11.00 10.29
N VAL A 85 -21.84 10.14 9.51
CA VAL A 85 -22.97 9.32 9.95
C VAL A 85 -22.71 7.89 9.50
N ALA A 86 -22.70 6.94 10.45
CA ALA A 86 -22.44 5.52 10.19
C ALA A 86 -21.16 5.27 9.35
N GLY A 87 -20.03 5.73 9.90
CA GLY A 87 -18.70 5.63 9.27
C GLY A 87 -18.32 4.24 8.81
#